data_AF-A0A376U6W4-F1
#
_entry.id   AF-A0A376U6W4-F1
#
_cell.length_a   1.000
_cell.length_b   1.000
_cell.length_c   1.000
_cell.angle_alpha   90.00
_cell.angle_beta   90.00
_cell.angle_gamma   90.00
#
_symmetry.space_group_name_H-M   'P 1'
#
loop_
_entity.id
_entity.type
_entity.pdbx_description
1 polymer ?
#
loop_
_entity_poly.entity_id
_entity_poly.type
_entity_poly.pdbx_seq_one_letter_code
_entity_poly.pdbx_strand_id
1 'polypeptide(L)'
;MGGLLGGPVVGGLVGLTGGLHRYSMGGMTALSCMISTIVEGLLGGLVHSILIRRGRTDKVFNPITAGAVTFVAEMVQMLIILAIARPYEDAVRLVSNIAAPMMVTNTVGAALFMRILLDKRAMFENTLLLFLPLR
;
A
#
# COMPACT_ATOMS: atom_id res chain seq x y z
N MET A 1 -0.82 2.31 0.28
CA MET A 1 -1.46 3.13 1.35
C MET A 1 -2.62 4.00 0.88
N GLY A 2 -2.46 4.82 -0.16
CA GLY A 2 -3.56 5.67 -0.66
C GLY A 2 -4.86 4.91 -0.95
N GLY A 3 -4.76 3.74 -1.59
CA GLY A 3 -5.93 2.87 -1.80
C GLY A 3 -6.52 2.30 -0.50
N LEU A 4 -5.67 1.90 0.45
CA LEU A 4 -6.14 1.34 1.74
C LEU A 4 -6.91 2.37 2.59
N LEU A 5 -6.69 3.67 2.39
CA LEU A 5 -7.37 4.74 3.12
C LEU A 5 -8.50 5.41 2.32
N GLY A 6 -8.35 5.52 0.99
CA GLY A 6 -9.26 6.24 0.09
C GLY A 6 -10.05 5.34 -0.87
N GLY A 7 -9.92 4.02 -0.76
CA GLY A 7 -10.64 3.06 -1.60
C GLY A 7 -10.05 2.84 -3.00
N PRO A 8 -10.74 2.06 -3.85
CA PRO A 8 -10.22 1.59 -5.14
C PRO A 8 -9.98 2.71 -6.14
N VAL A 9 -10.80 3.76 -6.14
CA VAL A 9 -10.65 4.91 -7.05
C VAL A 9 -9.37 5.69 -6.74
N VAL A 10 -9.16 6.04 -5.46
CA VAL A 10 -7.94 6.73 -5.01
C VAL A 10 -6.71 5.85 -5.23
N GLY A 11 -6.82 4.55 -4.93
CA GLY A 11 -5.76 3.58 -5.16
C GLY A 11 -5.35 3.49 -6.63
N GLY A 12 -6.31 3.42 -7.55
CA GLY A 12 -6.04 3.36 -8.98
C GLY A 12 -5.41 4.64 -9.53
N LEU A 13 -5.92 5.82 -9.13
CA LEU A 13 -5.37 7.11 -9.58
C LEU A 13 -3.93 7.32 -9.09
N VAL A 14 -3.67 7.06 -7.80
CA VAL A 14 -2.32 7.16 -7.22
C VAL A 14 -1.38 6.11 -7.83
N GLY A 15 -1.87 4.90 -8.08
CA GLY A 15 -1.10 3.85 -8.74
C GLY A 15 -0.74 4.23 -10.19
N LEU A 16 -1.66 4.87 -10.92
CA LEU A 16 -1.44 5.32 -12.28
C LEU A 16 -0.44 6.48 -12.36
N THR A 17 -0.57 7.50 -11.50
CA THR A 17 0.38 8.62 -11.48
C THR A 17 1.77 8.17 -11.03
N GLY A 18 1.85 7.35 -9.98
CA GLY A 18 3.11 6.77 -9.51
C GLY A 18 3.74 5.82 -10.53
N GLY A 19 2.94 5.00 -11.20
CA GLY A 19 3.37 4.10 -12.26
C GLY A 19 3.89 4.85 -13.49
N LEU A 20 3.20 5.89 -13.94
CA LEU A 20 3.66 6.74 -15.06
C LEU A 20 4.96 7.46 -14.72
N HIS A 21 5.09 7.98 -13.49
CA HIS A 21 6.34 8.58 -13.03
C HIS A 21 7.50 7.56 -13.00
N ARG A 22 7.23 6.31 -12.62
CA ARG A 22 8.25 5.24 -12.70
C ARG A 22 8.57 4.84 -14.13
N TYR A 23 7.57 4.87 -15.01
CA TYR A 23 7.76 4.61 -16.44
C TYR A 23 8.66 5.67 -17.09
N SER A 24 8.50 6.95 -16.71
CA SER A 24 9.35 8.04 -17.24
C SER A 24 10.81 7.97 -16.82
N MET A 25 11.14 7.24 -15.74
CA MET A 25 12.53 6.98 -15.36
C MET A 25 13.24 5.99 -16.30
N GLY A 26 12.49 5.29 -17.17
CA GLY A 26 13.04 4.35 -18.15
C GLY A 26 13.60 3.06 -17.53
N GLY A 27 14.11 2.18 -18.37
CA GLY A 27 14.72 0.92 -17.98
C GLY A 27 13.96 -0.32 -18.45
N MET A 28 14.62 -1.48 -18.34
CA MET A 28 14.13 -2.77 -18.86
C MET A 28 12.83 -3.23 -18.17
N THR A 29 12.59 -2.78 -16.93
CA THR A 29 11.41 -3.12 -16.12
C THR A 29 10.39 -1.97 -16.03
N ALA A 30 10.51 -0.92 -16.84
CA ALA A 30 9.66 0.26 -16.72
C ALA A 30 8.16 -0.08 -16.89
N LEU A 31 7.82 -0.93 -17.88
CA LEU A 31 6.43 -1.35 -18.12
C LEU A 31 5.91 -2.30 -17.03
N SER A 32 6.71 -3.27 -16.59
CA SER A 32 6.30 -4.21 -15.54
C SER A 32 6.10 -3.51 -14.19
N CYS A 33 6.98 -2.56 -13.84
CA CYS A 33 6.84 -1.73 -12.66
C CYS A 33 5.60 -0.82 -12.74
N MET A 34 5.31 -0.22 -13.90
CA MET A 34 4.12 0.61 -14.08
C MET A 34 2.85 -0.20 -13.84
N ILE A 35 2.72 -1.36 -14.51
CA ILE A 35 1.54 -2.23 -14.38
C ILE A 35 1.41 -2.72 -12.94
N SER A 36 2.50 -3.17 -12.32
CA SER A 36 2.48 -3.60 -10.92
C SER A 36 2.01 -2.49 -9.98
N THR A 37 2.53 -1.27 -10.14
CA THR A 37 2.18 -0.14 -9.27
C THR A 37 0.69 0.20 -9.35
N ILE A 38 0.10 0.11 -10.55
CA ILE A 38 -1.36 0.28 -10.75
C ILE A 38 -2.13 -0.84 -10.04
N VAL A 39 -1.70 -2.09 -10.22
CA VAL A 39 -2.34 -3.27 -9.62
C VAL A 39 -2.27 -3.21 -8.10
N GLU A 40 -1.14 -2.84 -7.51
CA GLU A 40 -0.99 -2.65 -6.06
C GLU A 40 -1.89 -1.55 -5.51
N GLY A 41 -1.99 -0.43 -6.23
CA GLY A 41 -2.89 0.66 -5.90
C GLY A 41 -4.34 0.19 -5.83
N LEU A 42 -4.76 -0.55 -6.86
CA LEU A 42 -6.10 -1.15 -6.93
C LEU A 42 -6.31 -2.23 -5.86
N LEU A 43 -5.34 -3.10 -5.62
CA LEU A 43 -5.41 -4.15 -4.60
C LEU A 43 -5.57 -3.54 -3.21
N GLY A 44 -4.76 -2.53 -2.86
CA GLY A 44 -4.91 -1.81 -1.60
C GLY A 44 -6.29 -1.19 -1.43
N GLY A 45 -6.84 -0.62 -2.50
CA GLY A 45 -8.19 -0.04 -2.51
C GLY A 45 -9.33 -1.07 -2.50
N LEU A 46 -9.14 -2.22 -3.15
CA LEU A 46 -10.09 -3.32 -3.10
C LEU A 46 -10.16 -3.92 -1.70
N VAL A 47 -8.99 -4.11 -1.06
CA VAL A 47 -8.91 -4.58 0.33
C VAL A 47 -9.63 -3.61 1.26
N HIS A 48 -9.47 -2.29 1.08
CA HIS A 48 -10.27 -1.30 1.79
C HIS A 48 -11.78 -1.51 1.61
N SER A 49 -12.23 -1.66 0.36
CA SER A 49 -13.66 -1.89 0.06
C SER A 49 -14.19 -3.18 0.70
N ILE A 50 -13.39 -4.26 0.71
CA ILE A 50 -13.75 -5.52 1.37
C ILE A 50 -13.83 -5.36 2.89
N LEU A 51 -12.88 -4.66 3.52
CA LEU A 51 -12.91 -4.42 4.97
C LEU A 51 -14.12 -3.57 5.39
N ILE A 52 -14.45 -2.53 4.60
CA ILE A 52 -15.64 -1.70 4.83
C ILE A 52 -16.92 -2.52 4.65
N ARG A 53 -17.04 -3.29 3.56
CA ARG A 53 -18.23 -4.14 3.31
C ARG A 53 -18.45 -5.20 4.39
N ARG A 54 -17.37 -5.69 5.03
CA ARG A 54 -17.45 -6.63 6.15
C ARG A 54 -17.71 -5.95 7.51
N GLY A 55 -17.98 -4.64 7.54
CA GLY A 55 -18.24 -3.89 8.77
C GLY A 55 -17.03 -3.81 9.71
N ARG A 56 -15.81 -3.97 9.18
CA ARG A 56 -14.56 -3.95 9.96
C ARG A 56 -13.73 -2.70 9.64
N THR A 57 -14.39 -1.54 9.59
CA THR A 57 -13.78 -0.21 9.38
C THR A 57 -12.69 0.07 10.42
N ASP A 58 -12.87 -0.37 11.67
CA ASP A 58 -11.89 -0.16 12.75
C ASP A 58 -10.56 -0.87 12.48
N LYS A 59 -10.58 -1.98 11.73
CA LYS A 59 -9.36 -2.73 11.39
C LYS A 59 -8.57 -2.11 10.25
N VAL A 60 -9.20 -1.25 9.43
CA VAL A 60 -8.50 -0.49 8.39
C VAL A 60 -7.44 0.39 9.01
N PHE A 61 -7.72 0.92 10.20
CA PHE A 61 -6.78 1.77 10.93
C PHE A 61 -5.78 1.00 11.78
N ASN A 62 -5.90 -0.33 11.93
CA ASN A 62 -4.98 -1.08 12.76
C ASN A 62 -3.64 -1.31 12.01
N PRO A 63 -2.48 -0.95 12.63
CA PRO A 63 -1.18 -1.01 11.99
C PRO A 63 -0.76 -2.42 11.61
N ILE A 64 -1.22 -3.45 12.33
CA ILE A 64 -0.95 -4.85 12.00
C ILE A 64 -1.68 -5.23 10.71
N THR A 65 -2.94 -4.81 10.56
CA THR A 65 -3.71 -5.07 9.32
C THR A 65 -3.10 -4.31 8.15
N ALA A 66 -2.73 -3.04 8.34
CA ALA A 66 -2.12 -2.23 7.29
C ALA A 66 -0.78 -2.84 6.83
N GLY A 67 0.07 -3.27 7.76
CA GLY A 67 1.30 -4.00 7.46
C GLY A 67 1.02 -5.31 6.72
N ALA A 68 0.11 -6.16 7.22
CA ALA A 68 -0.20 -7.44 6.58
C ALA A 68 -0.75 -7.26 5.15
N VAL A 69 -1.60 -6.27 4.93
CA VAL A 69 -2.12 -5.95 3.59
C VAL A 69 -1.01 -5.46 2.67
N THR A 70 -0.12 -4.59 3.16
CA THR A 70 1.04 -4.15 2.37
C THR A 70 1.96 -5.33 2.05
N PHE A 71 2.23 -6.21 3.00
CA PHE A 71 3.04 -7.41 2.76
C PHE A 71 2.46 -8.29 1.65
N VAL A 72 1.15 -8.57 1.69
CA VAL A 72 0.47 -9.35 0.63
C VAL A 72 0.51 -8.62 -0.71
N ALA A 73 0.30 -7.30 -0.73
CA ALA A 73 0.38 -6.51 -1.96
C ALA A 73 1.79 -6.55 -2.58
N GLU A 74 2.84 -6.44 -1.75
CA GLU A 74 4.25 -6.53 -2.17
C GLU A 74 4.59 -7.93 -2.71
N MET A 75 4.08 -8.99 -2.07
CA MET A 75 4.24 -10.35 -2.59
C MET A 75 3.61 -10.48 -3.99
N VAL A 76 2.40 -9.96 -4.18
CA VAL A 76 1.73 -9.98 -5.49
C VAL A 76 2.50 -9.15 -6.52
N GLN A 77 3.04 -7.99 -6.14
CA GLN A 77 3.90 -7.18 -6.99
C GLN A 77 5.12 -7.94 -7.51
N MET A 78 5.85 -8.64 -6.62
CA MET A 78 7.03 -9.40 -7.02
C MET A 78 6.67 -10.52 -7.98
N LEU A 79 5.52 -11.18 -7.79
CA LEU A 79 5.02 -12.19 -8.74
C LEU A 79 4.69 -11.57 -10.11
N ILE A 80 4.04 -10.40 -10.15
CA ILE A 80 3.72 -9.69 -11.39
C ILE A 80 5.01 -9.27 -12.12
N ILE A 81 6.00 -8.75 -11.40
CA ILE A 81 7.30 -8.38 -11.98
C ILE A 81 7.98 -9.61 -12.56
N LEU A 82 8.02 -10.74 -11.85
CA LEU A 82 8.64 -11.97 -12.34
C LEU A 82 7.92 -12.54 -13.58
N ALA A 83 6.60 -12.43 -13.64
CA ALA A 83 5.78 -12.94 -14.74
C ALA A 83 5.89 -12.08 -16.01
N ILE A 84 6.06 -10.76 -15.87
CA ILE A 84 6.00 -9.80 -16.99
C ILE A 84 7.38 -9.33 -17.44
N ALA A 85 8.36 -9.20 -16.53
CA ALA A 85 9.66 -8.62 -16.87
C ALA A 85 10.47 -9.54 -17.80
N ARG A 86 10.97 -8.96 -18.89
CA ARG A 86 11.88 -9.59 -19.85
C ARG A 86 13.13 -8.70 -20.02
N PRO A 87 14.35 -9.27 -20.03
CA PRO A 87 14.70 -10.70 -19.89
C PRO A 87 14.55 -11.24 -18.45
N TYR A 88 14.18 -12.52 -18.32
CA TYR A 88 13.82 -13.14 -17.03
C TYR A 88 14.99 -13.27 -16.05
N GLU A 89 16.21 -13.48 -16.56
CA GLU A 89 17.41 -13.63 -15.72
C GLU A 89 17.73 -12.36 -14.93
N ASP A 90 17.60 -11.20 -15.57
CA ASP A 90 17.79 -9.90 -14.91
C ASP A 90 16.67 -9.61 -13.92
N ALA A 91 15.43 -9.98 -14.24
CA ALA A 91 14.28 -9.84 -13.35
C ALA A 91 14.45 -10.65 -12.05
N VAL A 92 14.91 -11.90 -12.15
CA VAL A 92 15.16 -12.77 -10.97
C VAL A 92 16.29 -12.21 -10.11
N ARG A 93 17.39 -11.74 -10.71
CA ARG A 93 18.50 -11.10 -9.97
C ARG A 93 18.04 -9.84 -9.26
N LEU A 94 17.22 -9.02 -9.91
CA LEU A 94 16.68 -7.81 -9.33
C LEU A 94 15.78 -8.15 -8.14
N VAL A 95 14.78 -9.02 -8.34
CA VAL A 95 13.85 -9.47 -7.30
C VAL A 95 14.60 -10.09 -6.13
N SER A 96 15.58 -10.97 -6.36
CA SER A 96 16.34 -11.59 -5.27
C SER A 96 17.10 -10.58 -4.39
N ASN A 97 17.56 -9.47 -4.96
CA ASN A 97 18.30 -8.44 -4.22
C ASN A 97 17.38 -7.44 -3.52
N ILE A 98 16.24 -7.10 -4.13
CA ILE A 98 15.34 -6.06 -3.62
C ILE A 98 14.16 -6.62 -2.81
N ALA A 99 13.81 -7.90 -2.99
CA ALA A 99 12.59 -8.46 -2.43
C ALA A 99 12.56 -8.40 -0.90
N ALA A 100 13.63 -8.89 -0.27
CA ALA A 100 13.74 -8.90 1.18
C ALA A 100 13.72 -7.47 1.79
N PRO A 101 14.57 -6.53 1.37
CA PRO A 101 14.54 -5.19 1.93
C PRO A 101 13.22 -4.46 1.62
N MET A 102 12.68 -4.59 0.40
CA MET A 102 11.46 -3.89 -0.01
C MET A 102 10.22 -4.39 0.76
N MET A 103 10.04 -5.70 0.90
CA MET A 103 8.93 -6.23 1.72
C MET A 103 9.02 -5.76 3.16
N VAL A 104 10.21 -5.81 3.78
CA VAL A 104 10.38 -5.43 5.19
C VAL A 104 10.14 -3.93 5.38
N THR A 105 10.80 -3.09 4.58
CA THR A 105 10.68 -1.63 4.73
C THR A 105 9.27 -1.15 4.41
N ASN A 106 8.63 -1.67 3.37
CA ASN A 106 7.27 -1.26 3.00
C ASN A 106 6.25 -1.75 4.02
N THR A 107 6.39 -2.97 4.54
CA THR A 107 5.48 -3.50 5.58
C THR A 107 5.63 -2.79 6.92
N VAL A 108 6.88 -2.54 7.36
CA VAL A 108 7.15 -1.82 8.61
C VAL A 108 6.76 -0.35 8.46
N GLY A 109 7.14 0.29 7.36
CA GLY A 109 6.75 1.67 7.05
C GLY A 109 5.24 1.84 6.99
N ALA A 110 4.54 0.86 6.43
CA ALA A 110 3.09 0.79 6.40
C ALA A 110 2.48 0.77 7.81
N ALA A 111 2.94 -0.15 8.65
CA ALA A 111 2.48 -0.28 10.02
C ALA A 111 2.77 0.98 10.86
N LEU A 112 3.96 1.56 10.70
CA LEU A 112 4.35 2.80 11.39
C LEU A 112 3.49 3.98 10.94
N PHE A 113 3.29 4.16 9.63
CA PHE A 113 2.44 5.23 9.11
C PHE A 113 1.02 5.14 9.64
N MET A 114 0.47 3.92 9.68
CA MET A 114 -0.85 3.67 10.24
C MET A 114 -0.90 3.94 11.76
N ARG A 115 0.14 3.56 12.50
CA ARG A 115 0.25 3.82 13.94
C ARG A 115 0.29 5.32 14.25
N ILE A 116 1.02 6.10 13.44
CA ILE A 116 1.05 7.56 13.55
C ILE A 116 -0.34 8.15 13.28
N LEU A 117 -1.06 7.65 12.25
CA LEU A 117 -2.42 8.11 11.95
C LEU A 117 -3.42 7.81 13.09
N LEU A 118 -3.33 6.62 13.69
CA LEU A 118 -4.14 6.25 14.86
C LEU A 118 -3.85 7.17 16.05
N ASP A 119 -2.57 7.40 16.34
CA ASP A 119 -2.14 8.23 17.47
C ASP A 119 -2.67 9.66 17.31
N LYS A 120 -2.61 10.20 16.08
CA LYS A 120 -3.20 11.52 15.78
C LYS A 120 -4.72 11.53 15.95
N ARG A 121 -5.45 10.52 15.48
CA ARG A 121 -6.91 10.43 15.75
C ARG A 121 -7.21 10.41 17.23
N ALA A 122 -6.52 9.57 18.00
CA ALA A 122 -6.72 9.45 19.44
C ALA A 122 -6.43 10.77 20.18
N MET A 123 -5.42 11.53 19.77
CA MET A 123 -5.18 12.86 20.33
C MET A 123 -6.31 13.86 20.02
N PHE A 124 -6.84 13.85 18.79
CA PHE A 124 -7.97 14.71 18.41
C PHE A 124 -9.25 14.34 19.17
N GLU A 125 -9.55 13.05 19.31
CA GLU A 125 -10.71 12.59 20.08
C GLU A 125 -10.62 12.98 21.55
N ASN A 126 -9.45 12.78 22.19
CA ASN A 126 -9.23 13.20 23.57
C ASN A 126 -9.32 14.72 23.74
N THR A 127 -8.83 15.50 22.77
CA THR A 127 -8.94 16.96 22.79
C THR A 127 -10.39 17.40 22.63
N LEU A 128 -11.16 16.79 21.73
CA LEU A 128 -12.57 17.09 21.53
C LEU A 128 -13.42 16.73 22.77
N LEU A 129 -13.12 15.59 23.41
CA LEU A 129 -13.76 15.17 24.67
C LEU A 129 -13.43 16.13 25.82
N LEU A 130 -12.24 16.72 25.84
CA LEU A 130 -11.88 17.75 26.81
C LEU A 130 -12.65 19.08 26.59
N PHE A 131 -13.04 19.38 25.34
CA PHE A 131 -13.82 20.58 24.95
C PHE A 131 -15.34 20.37 24.97
N LEU A 132 -15.82 19.15 25.21
CA LEU A 132 -17.24 18.81 25.40
C LEU A 132 -17.48 18.54 26.91
N PRO A 133 -17.45 19.57 27.79
CA PRO A 133 -17.87 19.37 29.16
C PRO A 133 -19.38 19.11 29.12
N LEU A 134 -19.78 17.95 29.63
CA LEU A 134 -21.06 17.67 30.29
C LEU A 134 -22.24 18.55 29.86
N ARG A 135 -23.08 18.02 28.97
CA ARG A 135 -24.50 18.34 28.96
C ARG A 135 -25.30 17.09 29.30
#